data_AF-A0A8R1WLW1-F1
#
_entry.id   AF-A0A8R1WLW1-F1
#
_cell.length_a   1.000
_cell.length_b   1.000
_cell.length_c   1.000
_cell.angle_alpha   90.00
_cell.angle_beta   90.00
_cell.angle_gamma   90.00
#
_symmetry.space_group_name_H-M   'P 1'
#
loop_
_entity.id
_entity.type
_entity.pdbx_description
1 polymer ?
#
loop_
_entity_poly.entity_id
_entity_poly.type
_entity_poly.pdbx_seq_one_letter_code
_entity_poly.pdbx_strand_id
1 'polypeptide(L)'
;MKNLTTVTWAHAVNNKTYLEAALASEVAMLEADIVLGHLTGHDGPPIPIMAHPPATTSDLSLAEFLSTVAQYNNVNNKQKGVKLDFKSIEVFSKSQELIAPYSKPQVTFPLWLNADILPGPVKATTTPVDPIKFIELGANHPRAVLCMGWTTRYGGNITEGEYTPEQIGSMLRLVNEQKINQTITFPVRAGLACNSQPVLLDLLRETASLNSSMTVWSSEGDSVEVGRLKALILTVGLERTYLDVPHDLAAKLNLPSTDKVKH
;
A
#
# COMPACT_ATOMS: atom_id res chain seq x y z
N MET A 1 2.74 20.62 -12.03
CA MET A 1 3.14 19.82 -10.85
C MET A 1 2.71 18.38 -11.05
N LYS A 2 3.48 17.41 -10.53
CA LYS A 2 3.09 15.99 -10.54
C LYS A 2 1.84 15.83 -9.68
N ASN A 3 0.83 15.10 -10.14
CA ASN A 3 -0.35 14.79 -9.35
C ASN A 3 -0.38 13.28 -9.11
N LEU A 4 -0.05 12.85 -7.89
CA LEU A 4 -0.04 11.43 -7.50
C LEU A 4 -1.45 10.90 -7.22
N THR A 5 -2.43 11.77 -6.99
CA THR A 5 -3.82 11.35 -6.75
C THR A 5 -4.52 10.81 -8.00
N THR A 6 -3.91 10.98 -9.18
CA THR A 6 -4.40 10.40 -10.45
C THR A 6 -3.83 9.01 -10.74
N VAL A 7 -2.94 8.48 -9.89
CA VAL A 7 -2.50 7.09 -9.99
C VAL A 7 -3.67 6.20 -9.60
N THR A 8 -4.07 5.32 -10.52
CA THR A 8 -5.21 4.41 -10.38
C THR A 8 -4.76 3.02 -9.94
N TRP A 9 -5.62 2.34 -9.19
CA TRP A 9 -5.31 1.09 -8.50
C TRP A 9 -6.32 0.02 -8.87
N ALA A 10 -5.85 -1.20 -9.13
CA ALA A 10 -6.66 -2.40 -8.91
C ALA A 10 -6.30 -2.95 -7.54
N HIS A 11 -7.27 -2.94 -6.63
CA HIS A 11 -7.12 -3.39 -5.25
C HIS A 11 -7.47 -4.87 -5.11
N ALA A 12 -6.75 -5.61 -4.25
CA ALA A 12 -6.98 -7.03 -3.95
C ALA A 12 -6.96 -7.95 -5.19
N VAL A 13 -5.94 -7.82 -6.05
CA VAL A 13 -5.73 -8.64 -7.25
C VAL A 13 -5.25 -10.04 -6.88
N ASN A 14 -6.13 -10.80 -6.23
CA ASN A 14 -5.82 -12.03 -5.51
C ASN A 14 -6.12 -13.33 -6.27
N ASN A 15 -6.46 -13.26 -7.56
CA ASN A 15 -6.74 -14.44 -8.38
C ASN A 15 -6.41 -14.19 -9.85
N LYS A 16 -6.26 -15.26 -10.63
CA LYS A 16 -5.88 -15.19 -12.05
C LYS A 16 -6.85 -14.38 -12.89
N THR A 17 -8.14 -14.64 -12.74
CA THR A 17 -9.18 -13.97 -13.53
C THR A 17 -9.13 -12.46 -13.35
N TYR A 18 -8.95 -12.00 -12.11
CA TYR A 18 -8.87 -10.57 -11.83
C TYR A 18 -7.52 -9.97 -12.23
N LEU A 19 -6.41 -10.71 -12.11
CA LEU A 19 -5.12 -10.28 -12.63
C LEU A 19 -5.19 -10.01 -14.14
N GLU A 20 -5.76 -10.93 -14.92
CA GLU A 20 -5.94 -10.76 -16.36
C GLU A 20 -6.78 -9.51 -16.69
N ALA A 21 -7.91 -9.32 -16.00
CA ALA A 21 -8.76 -8.16 -16.18
C ALA A 21 -8.05 -6.84 -15.81
N ALA A 22 -7.29 -6.83 -14.71
CA ALA A 22 -6.57 -5.65 -14.25
C ALA A 22 -5.42 -5.28 -15.21
N LEU A 23 -4.69 -6.26 -15.74
CA LEU A 23 -3.66 -6.06 -16.76
C LEU A 23 -4.25 -5.44 -18.04
N ALA A 24 -5.41 -5.91 -18.48
CA ALA A 24 -6.11 -5.40 -19.67
C ALA A 24 -6.74 -4.01 -19.48
N SER A 25 -6.85 -3.52 -18.23
CA SER A 25 -7.47 -2.24 -17.91
C SER A 25 -6.49 -1.06 -18.01
N GLU A 26 -6.95 0.15 -17.70
CA GLU A 26 -6.15 1.38 -17.66
C GLU A 26 -5.55 1.68 -16.26
N VAL A 27 -5.69 0.78 -15.28
CA VAL A 27 -5.11 0.99 -13.94
C VAL A 27 -3.58 1.11 -14.00
N ALA A 28 -2.98 1.93 -13.14
CA ALA A 28 -1.54 2.12 -13.10
C ALA A 28 -0.82 1.15 -12.16
N MET A 29 -1.45 0.80 -11.04
CA MET A 29 -0.89 -0.04 -9.98
C MET A 29 -1.77 -1.26 -9.73
N LEU A 30 -1.14 -2.41 -9.49
CA LEU A 30 -1.79 -3.63 -9.02
C LEU A 30 -1.40 -3.85 -7.58
N GLU A 31 -2.37 -3.85 -6.68
CA GLU A 31 -2.20 -4.18 -5.28
C GLU A 31 -2.75 -5.59 -5.04
N ALA A 32 -2.00 -6.41 -4.30
CA ALA A 32 -2.41 -7.78 -3.99
C ALA A 32 -1.92 -8.21 -2.61
N ASP A 33 -2.78 -8.96 -1.92
CA ASP A 33 -2.55 -9.49 -0.59
C ASP A 33 -1.78 -10.80 -0.66
N ILE A 34 -0.87 -11.02 0.29
CA ILE A 34 0.00 -12.19 0.29
C ILE A 34 -0.05 -12.88 1.64
N VAL A 35 -0.35 -14.18 1.60
CA VAL A 35 -0.37 -15.09 2.75
C VAL A 35 0.44 -16.35 2.42
N LEU A 36 0.81 -17.11 3.47
CA LEU A 36 1.25 -18.49 3.28
C LEU A 36 0.03 -19.40 3.14
N GLY A 37 0.02 -20.17 2.06
CA GLY A 37 -1.09 -21.07 1.75
C GLY A 37 -0.76 -22.03 0.63
N HIS A 38 -1.80 -22.57 0.00
CA HIS A 38 -1.66 -23.60 -1.05
C HIS A 38 -2.33 -23.15 -2.34
N LEU A 39 -1.77 -23.58 -3.48
CA LEU A 39 -2.47 -23.44 -4.75
C LEU A 39 -3.67 -24.39 -4.78
N THR A 40 -4.80 -23.92 -5.32
CA THR A 40 -6.01 -24.74 -5.42
C THR A 40 -5.74 -26.04 -6.18
N GLY A 41 -5.97 -27.18 -5.51
CA GLY A 41 -5.77 -28.51 -6.12
C GLY A 41 -4.32 -29.00 -6.14
N HIS A 42 -3.40 -28.33 -5.43
CA HIS A 42 -2.01 -28.76 -5.31
C HIS A 42 -1.66 -29.14 -3.87
N ASP A 43 -1.02 -30.29 -3.71
CA ASP A 43 -0.41 -30.72 -2.44
C ASP A 43 1.02 -30.19 -2.32
N GLY A 44 1.48 -29.94 -1.10
CA GLY A 44 2.86 -29.51 -0.84
C GLY A 44 2.98 -28.63 0.40
N PRO A 45 4.19 -28.14 0.72
CA PRO A 45 4.37 -27.16 1.78
C PRO A 45 3.70 -25.82 1.39
N PRO A 46 3.25 -25.03 2.36
CA PRO A 46 2.66 -23.72 2.08
C PRO A 46 3.69 -22.77 1.46
N ILE A 47 3.25 -22.06 0.41
CA ILE A 47 4.02 -21.09 -0.35
C ILE A 47 3.35 -19.71 -0.29
N PRO A 48 4.06 -18.61 -0.65
CA PRO A 48 3.44 -17.31 -0.83
C PRO A 48 2.42 -17.33 -1.98
N ILE A 49 1.15 -17.07 -1.64
CA ILE A 49 0.03 -17.00 -2.58
C ILE A 49 -0.66 -15.66 -2.50
N MET A 50 -1.34 -15.29 -3.58
CA MET A 50 -2.16 -14.08 -3.67
C MET A 50 -3.51 -14.35 -3.00
N ALA A 51 -3.70 -13.89 -1.76
CA ALA A 51 -4.93 -14.08 -1.00
C ALA A 51 -4.99 -13.17 0.23
N HIS A 52 -6.21 -12.76 0.59
CA HIS A 52 -6.49 -12.03 1.82
C HIS A 52 -7.03 -12.97 2.92
N PRO A 53 -6.56 -12.88 4.18
CA PRO A 53 -7.12 -13.64 5.30
C PRO A 53 -8.65 -13.49 5.40
N PRO A 54 -9.39 -14.56 5.76
CA PRO A 54 -8.91 -15.85 6.24
C PRO A 54 -8.60 -16.86 5.13
N ALA A 55 -8.60 -16.46 3.85
CA ALA A 55 -8.28 -17.38 2.77
C ALA A 55 -6.83 -17.88 2.89
N THR A 56 -6.65 -19.19 2.76
CA THR A 56 -5.34 -19.88 2.79
C THR A 56 -5.10 -20.68 1.51
N THR A 57 -5.94 -20.47 0.50
CA THR A 57 -5.84 -21.06 -0.83
C THR A 57 -6.10 -20.00 -1.89
N SER A 58 -5.44 -20.14 -3.04
CA SER A 58 -5.61 -19.28 -4.20
C SER A 58 -5.27 -20.05 -5.48
N ASP A 59 -5.78 -19.61 -6.62
CA ASP A 59 -5.36 -20.13 -7.93
C ASP A 59 -4.07 -19.44 -8.43
N LEU A 60 -3.55 -18.46 -7.67
CA LEU A 60 -2.45 -17.59 -8.07
C LEU A 60 -1.35 -17.52 -6.99
N SER A 61 -0.14 -17.91 -7.36
CA SER A 61 1.04 -17.78 -6.49
C SER A 61 1.69 -16.40 -6.65
N LEU A 62 2.51 -15.98 -5.66
CA LEU A 62 3.32 -14.77 -5.80
C LEU A 62 4.29 -14.83 -6.99
N ALA A 63 4.92 -15.98 -7.20
CA ALA A 63 5.85 -16.18 -8.31
C ALA A 63 5.16 -16.02 -9.68
N GLU A 64 3.97 -16.60 -9.81
CA GLU A 64 3.15 -16.51 -11.02
C GLU A 64 2.63 -15.09 -11.25
N PHE A 65 2.13 -14.41 -10.22
CA PHE A 65 1.71 -13.01 -10.30
C PHE A 65 2.86 -12.10 -10.80
N LEU A 66 4.03 -12.15 -10.15
CA LEU A 66 5.15 -11.28 -10.50
C LEU A 66 5.66 -11.54 -11.91
N SER A 67 5.77 -12.82 -12.30
CA SER A 67 6.22 -13.19 -13.65
C SER A 67 5.22 -12.77 -14.72
N THR A 68 3.91 -12.93 -14.46
CA THR A 68 2.84 -12.50 -15.38
C THR A 68 2.86 -10.99 -15.58
N VAL A 69 2.95 -10.21 -14.50
CA VAL A 69 3.03 -8.74 -14.59
C VAL A 69 4.29 -8.29 -15.34
N ALA A 70 5.44 -8.92 -15.06
CA ALA A 70 6.68 -8.59 -15.77
C ALA A 70 6.62 -8.93 -17.26
N GLN A 71 6.05 -10.08 -17.63
CA GLN A 71 5.85 -10.46 -19.04
C GLN A 71 4.94 -9.46 -19.75
N TYR A 72 3.83 -9.06 -19.12
CA TYR A 72 2.96 -8.00 -19.65
C TYR A 72 3.74 -6.69 -19.85
N ASN A 73 4.49 -6.25 -18.84
CA ASN A 73 5.24 -4.99 -18.86
C ASN A 73 6.37 -4.97 -19.90
N ASN A 74 6.92 -6.12 -20.29
CA ASN A 74 7.99 -6.21 -21.28
C ASN A 74 7.53 -5.94 -22.71
N VAL A 75 6.24 -6.11 -23.00
CA VAL A 75 5.68 -5.97 -24.35
C VAL A 75 4.65 -4.85 -24.46
N ASN A 76 4.32 -4.17 -23.36
CA ASN A 76 3.34 -3.08 -23.32
C ASN A 76 3.97 -1.77 -22.86
N ASN A 77 3.67 -0.68 -23.58
CA ASN A 77 4.15 0.66 -23.23
C ASN A 77 3.53 1.19 -21.92
N LYS A 78 2.29 0.79 -21.61
CA LYS A 78 1.60 1.14 -20.37
C LYS A 78 1.91 0.09 -19.31
N GLN A 79 3.09 0.22 -18.70
CA GLN A 79 3.51 -0.69 -17.64
C GLN A 79 2.65 -0.53 -16.37
N LYS A 80 2.40 -1.65 -15.69
CA LYS A 80 1.75 -1.71 -14.38
C LYS A 80 2.79 -1.74 -13.27
N GLY A 81 2.62 -0.89 -12.27
CA GLY A 81 3.33 -1.02 -11.01
C GLY A 81 2.71 -2.09 -10.11
N VAL A 82 3.47 -2.50 -9.10
CA VAL A 82 3.09 -3.58 -8.18
C VAL A 82 3.21 -3.10 -6.74
N LYS A 83 2.18 -3.35 -5.93
CA LYS A 83 2.19 -3.20 -4.47
C LYS A 83 1.85 -4.54 -3.83
N LEU A 84 2.81 -5.10 -3.11
CA LEU A 84 2.73 -6.40 -2.45
C LEU A 84 2.35 -6.20 -0.97
N ASP A 85 1.14 -6.56 -0.57
CA ASP A 85 0.66 -6.43 0.81
C ASP A 85 0.86 -7.73 1.61
N PHE A 86 1.94 -7.77 2.40
CA PHE A 86 2.29 -8.92 3.22
C PHE A 86 1.50 -8.94 4.52
N LYS A 87 0.73 -10.02 4.73
CA LYS A 87 -0.12 -10.18 5.92
C LYS A 87 0.60 -10.81 7.12
N SER A 88 1.87 -11.23 6.96
CA SER A 88 2.69 -11.77 8.04
C SER A 88 4.19 -11.64 7.72
N ILE A 89 5.04 -11.70 8.74
CA ILE A 89 6.50 -11.66 8.51
C ILE A 89 7.03 -12.95 7.90
N GLU A 90 6.38 -14.09 8.18
CA GLU A 90 6.74 -15.41 7.65
C GLU A 90 6.58 -15.45 6.14
N VAL A 91 5.46 -14.91 5.62
CA VAL A 91 5.25 -14.84 4.17
C VAL A 91 6.24 -13.89 3.50
N PHE A 92 6.53 -12.74 4.11
CA PHE A 92 7.52 -11.81 3.56
C PHE A 92 8.94 -12.40 3.52
N SER A 93 9.31 -13.13 4.59
CA SER A 93 10.59 -13.85 4.66
C SER A 93 10.70 -14.92 3.58
N LYS A 94 9.64 -15.69 3.33
CA LYS A 94 9.60 -16.71 2.26
C LYS A 94 9.53 -16.12 0.85
N SER A 95 9.26 -14.83 0.73
CA SER A 95 9.07 -14.16 -0.57
C SER A 95 10.34 -13.48 -1.10
N GLN A 96 11.40 -13.36 -0.29
CA GLN A 96 12.61 -12.59 -0.64
C GLN A 96 13.22 -13.01 -1.98
N GLU A 97 13.43 -14.31 -2.19
CA GLU A 97 14.00 -14.84 -3.44
C GLU A 97 13.06 -14.65 -4.64
N LEU A 98 11.74 -14.67 -4.41
CA LEU A 98 10.73 -14.46 -5.45
C LEU A 98 10.69 -12.99 -5.88
N ILE A 99 10.93 -12.05 -4.95
CA ILE A 99 10.90 -10.60 -5.19
C ILE A 99 12.21 -10.11 -5.81
N ALA A 100 13.35 -10.69 -5.43
CA ALA A 100 14.69 -10.22 -5.79
C ALA A 100 14.92 -9.95 -7.30
N PRO A 101 14.39 -10.77 -8.25
CA PRO A 101 14.52 -10.47 -9.67
C PRO A 101 13.86 -9.16 -10.09
N TYR A 102 12.77 -8.77 -9.41
CA TYR A 102 11.93 -7.61 -9.75
C TYR A 102 12.39 -6.32 -9.08
N SER A 103 13.31 -6.39 -8.11
CA SER A 103 13.93 -5.22 -7.49
C SER A 103 15.21 -4.75 -8.18
N LYS A 104 15.68 -5.44 -9.23
CA LYS A 104 16.96 -5.16 -9.92
C LYS A 104 16.90 -3.94 -10.85
N PRO A 105 18.03 -3.23 -11.10
CA PRO A 105 18.08 -2.02 -11.93
C PRO A 105 17.40 -2.10 -13.31
N GLN A 106 17.35 -3.28 -13.91
CA GLN A 106 16.78 -3.51 -15.24
C GLN A 106 15.24 -3.46 -15.25
N VAL A 107 14.60 -3.58 -14.09
CA VAL A 107 13.14 -3.56 -13.97
C VAL A 107 12.68 -2.11 -13.96
N THR A 108 11.78 -1.76 -14.87
CA THR A 108 11.38 -0.36 -15.12
C THR A 108 10.07 0.04 -14.45
N PHE A 109 9.27 -0.92 -13.97
CA PHE A 109 8.04 -0.65 -13.25
C PHE A 109 8.28 -0.54 -11.73
N PRO A 110 7.47 0.24 -11.00
CA PRO A 110 7.64 0.40 -9.56
C PRO A 110 7.19 -0.85 -8.80
N LEU A 111 7.93 -1.20 -7.75
CA LEU A 111 7.63 -2.28 -6.81
C LEU A 111 7.52 -1.69 -5.41
N TRP A 112 6.41 -1.96 -4.73
CA TRP A 112 6.13 -1.47 -3.38
C TRP A 112 5.95 -2.66 -2.45
N LEU A 113 6.59 -2.60 -1.29
CA LEU A 113 6.49 -3.59 -0.22
C LEU A 113 5.61 -2.99 0.87
N ASN A 114 4.41 -3.53 1.06
CA ASN A 114 3.41 -3.05 2.00
C ASN A 114 3.24 -4.03 3.15
N ALA A 115 3.13 -3.48 4.36
CA ALA A 115 2.65 -4.22 5.51
C ALA A 115 2.14 -3.27 6.59
N ASP A 116 1.17 -3.73 7.37
CA ASP A 116 0.77 -3.12 8.62
C ASP A 116 1.74 -3.55 9.73
N ILE A 117 2.75 -2.72 10.01
CA ILE A 117 3.86 -3.07 10.90
C ILE A 117 3.72 -2.51 12.32
N LEU A 118 2.73 -1.64 12.55
CA LEU A 118 2.43 -1.07 13.87
C LEU A 118 0.95 -1.22 14.24
N PRO A 119 0.62 -1.24 15.55
CA PRO A 119 -0.77 -1.21 16.00
C PRO A 119 -1.42 0.14 15.69
N GLY A 120 -2.58 0.13 15.05
CA GLY A 120 -3.28 1.37 14.68
C GLY A 120 -4.57 1.64 15.45
N PRO A 121 -5.33 2.64 14.98
CA PRO A 121 -6.46 3.20 15.71
C PRO A 121 -7.58 2.22 16.05
N VAL A 122 -8.43 2.67 16.97
CA VAL A 122 -9.70 2.02 17.33
C VAL A 122 -9.51 0.59 17.86
N LYS A 123 -8.41 0.34 18.60
CA LYS A 123 -8.08 -0.96 19.22
C LYS A 123 -8.11 -2.10 18.19
N ALA A 124 -7.34 -1.94 17.11
CA ALA A 124 -7.12 -2.99 16.14
C ALA A 124 -6.63 -4.28 16.81
N THR A 125 -7.22 -5.41 16.43
CA THR A 125 -6.92 -6.72 17.03
C THR A 125 -6.02 -7.58 16.14
N THR A 126 -5.80 -7.15 14.90
CA THR A 126 -4.86 -7.81 13.98
C THR A 126 -3.45 -7.66 14.53
N THR A 127 -2.70 -8.75 14.56
CA THR A 127 -1.28 -8.73 14.91
C THR A 127 -0.49 -8.01 13.80
N PRO A 128 0.24 -6.93 14.09
CA PRO A 128 1.10 -6.29 13.11
C PRO A 128 2.24 -7.21 12.65
N VAL A 129 2.70 -7.02 11.43
CA VAL A 129 3.94 -7.62 10.93
C VAL A 129 5.12 -7.10 11.74
N ASP A 130 6.10 -7.95 12.04
CA ASP A 130 7.32 -7.57 12.79
C ASP A 130 8.01 -6.37 12.10
N PRO A 131 8.07 -5.19 12.74
CA PRO A 131 8.54 -3.97 12.08
C PRO A 131 10.03 -4.00 11.78
N ILE A 132 10.84 -4.60 12.67
CA ILE A 132 12.29 -4.63 12.53
C ILE A 132 12.67 -5.56 11.39
N LYS A 133 12.13 -6.79 11.40
CA LYS A 133 12.38 -7.76 10.32
C LYS A 133 11.82 -7.27 8.98
N PHE A 134 10.69 -6.59 8.97
CA PHE A 134 10.15 -6.02 7.72
C PHE A 134 11.12 -5.01 7.10
N ILE A 135 11.71 -4.13 7.91
CA ILE A 135 12.68 -3.14 7.42
C ILE A 135 13.99 -3.80 7.00
N GLU A 136 14.51 -4.74 7.80
CA GLU A 136 15.73 -5.49 7.50
C GLU A 136 15.63 -6.26 6.18
N LEU A 137 14.53 -6.99 5.98
CA LEU A 137 14.27 -7.72 4.74
C LEU A 137 13.99 -6.75 3.57
N GLY A 138 13.25 -5.67 3.81
CA GLY A 138 12.98 -4.63 2.82
C GLY A 138 14.24 -3.97 2.27
N ALA A 139 15.31 -3.86 3.09
CA ALA A 139 16.60 -3.31 2.68
C ALA A 139 17.31 -4.15 1.59
N ASN A 140 16.97 -5.44 1.45
CA ASN A 140 17.47 -6.29 0.36
C ASN A 140 16.90 -5.87 -1.01
N HIS A 141 15.88 -5.01 -1.03
CA HIS A 141 15.20 -4.53 -2.23
C HIS A 141 15.27 -2.99 -2.31
N PRO A 142 16.47 -2.38 -2.45
CA PRO A 142 16.68 -0.95 -2.24
C PRO A 142 15.99 -0.02 -3.24
N ARG A 143 15.49 -0.55 -4.37
CA ARG A 143 14.68 0.22 -5.33
C ARG A 143 13.17 0.12 -5.08
N ALA A 144 12.75 -0.74 -4.17
CA ALA A 144 11.35 -0.84 -3.79
C ALA A 144 10.97 0.29 -2.83
N VAL A 145 9.73 0.76 -2.96
CA VAL A 145 9.14 1.70 -2.00
C VAL A 145 8.69 0.90 -0.78
N LEU A 146 9.03 1.38 0.42
CA LEU A 146 8.49 0.82 1.66
C LEU A 146 7.16 1.50 1.98
N CYS A 147 6.10 0.70 2.09
CA CYS A 147 4.76 1.15 2.43
C CYS A 147 4.43 0.67 3.85
N MET A 148 4.63 1.54 4.83
CA MET A 148 4.65 1.18 6.25
C MET A 148 3.38 1.62 6.95
N GLY A 149 2.47 0.68 7.17
CA GLY A 149 1.13 0.93 7.68
C GLY A 149 0.93 0.67 9.16
N TRP A 150 -0.31 0.90 9.58
CA TRP A 150 -0.81 0.49 10.88
C TRP A 150 -2.02 -0.41 10.67
N THR A 151 -2.14 -1.44 11.50
CA THR A 151 -3.36 -2.25 11.56
C THR A 151 -4.55 -1.36 11.87
N THR A 152 -5.69 -1.56 11.21
CA THR A 152 -6.88 -0.72 11.44
C THR A 152 -8.09 -1.55 11.82
N ARG A 153 -8.98 -0.96 12.63
CA ARG A 153 -10.32 -1.49 12.90
C ARG A 153 -11.34 -0.38 12.69
N TYR A 154 -11.81 -0.26 11.46
CA TYR A 154 -12.75 0.78 11.01
C TYR A 154 -13.71 0.18 9.98
N GLY A 155 -14.86 0.81 9.76
CA GLY A 155 -15.92 0.33 8.88
C GLY A 155 -17.01 -0.47 9.61
N GLY A 156 -18.12 -0.73 8.90
CA GLY A 156 -19.33 -1.31 9.48
C GLY A 156 -19.92 -0.39 10.56
N ASN A 157 -19.96 -0.87 11.81
CA ASN A 157 -20.48 -0.09 12.95
C ASN A 157 -19.46 0.89 13.55
N ILE A 158 -18.22 0.90 13.06
CA ILE A 158 -17.15 1.76 13.55
C ILE A 158 -16.91 2.87 12.53
N THR A 159 -17.47 4.05 12.81
CA THR A 159 -17.44 5.22 11.91
C THR A 159 -16.60 6.38 12.45
N GLU A 160 -16.02 6.23 13.64
CA GLU A 160 -15.19 7.26 14.28
C GLU A 160 -13.83 6.70 14.70
N GLY A 161 -12.83 7.58 14.70
CA GLY A 161 -11.46 7.27 15.07
C GLY A 161 -10.46 8.22 14.40
N GLU A 162 -9.23 8.17 14.90
CA GLU A 162 -8.11 8.97 14.41
C GLU A 162 -6.78 8.31 14.79
N TYR A 163 -5.73 8.61 14.03
CA TYR A 163 -4.34 8.35 14.42
C TYR A 163 -3.94 9.27 15.57
N THR A 164 -3.30 8.71 16.59
CA THR A 164 -2.87 9.46 17.77
C THR A 164 -1.40 9.91 17.68
N PRO A 165 -0.98 10.94 18.45
CA PRO A 165 0.42 11.33 18.55
C PRO A 165 1.36 10.18 18.93
N GLU A 166 0.91 9.25 19.79
CA GLU A 166 1.71 8.10 20.21
C GLU A 166 1.94 7.11 19.06
N GLN A 167 0.93 6.90 18.21
CA GLN A 167 1.02 6.02 17.05
C GLN A 167 1.96 6.59 15.98
N ILE A 168 1.84 7.90 15.71
CA ILE A 168 2.74 8.60 14.79
C ILE A 168 4.17 8.64 15.37
N GLY A 169 4.31 8.95 16.66
CA GLY A 169 5.60 8.96 17.34
C GLY A 169 6.30 7.61 17.33
N SER A 170 5.54 6.51 17.37
CA SER A 170 6.09 5.15 17.25
C SER A 170 6.66 4.89 15.85
N MET A 171 5.96 5.33 14.80
CA MET A 171 6.47 5.25 13.43
C MET A 171 7.73 6.11 13.24
N LEU A 172 7.73 7.33 13.76
CA LEU A 172 8.89 8.23 13.67
C LEU A 172 10.13 7.67 14.39
N ARG A 173 9.97 7.10 15.59
CA ARG A 173 11.07 6.41 16.28
C ARG A 173 11.61 5.27 15.45
N LEU A 174 10.73 4.42 14.90
CA LEU A 174 11.13 3.30 14.06
C LEU A 174 11.94 3.76 12.83
N VAL A 175 11.44 4.77 12.10
CA VAL A 175 12.13 5.33 10.93
C VAL A 175 13.52 5.85 11.30
N ASN A 176 13.62 6.60 12.40
CA ASN A 176 14.88 7.22 12.84
C ASN A 176 15.90 6.18 13.34
N GLU A 177 15.46 5.16 14.07
CA GLU A 177 16.32 4.12 14.62
C GLU A 177 16.85 3.17 13.54
N GLN A 178 16.03 2.83 12.53
CA GLN A 178 16.38 1.86 11.50
C GLN A 178 17.16 2.43 10.30
N LYS A 179 17.41 3.75 10.27
CA LYS A 179 18.19 4.43 9.22
C LYS A 179 17.77 4.04 7.79
N ILE A 180 16.47 4.06 7.53
CA ILE A 180 15.89 3.71 6.23
C ILE A 180 16.44 4.65 5.15
N ASN A 181 16.84 4.10 4.00
CA ASN A 181 17.32 4.88 2.84
C ASN A 181 16.40 4.77 1.62
N GLN A 182 15.33 3.97 1.71
CA GLN A 182 14.34 3.81 0.66
C GLN A 182 13.31 4.93 0.70
N THR A 183 12.66 5.20 -0.44
CA THR A 183 11.44 6.02 -0.45
C THR A 183 10.37 5.34 0.38
N ILE A 184 9.65 6.14 1.17
CA ILE A 184 8.58 5.66 2.05
C ILE A 184 7.24 6.24 1.60
N THR A 185 6.20 5.44 1.71
CA THR A 185 4.83 5.95 1.80
C THR A 185 4.16 5.40 3.04
N PHE A 186 3.29 6.22 3.65
CA PHE A 186 2.48 5.81 4.80
C PHE A 186 1.04 5.58 4.34
N PRO A 187 0.55 4.31 4.29
CA PRO A 187 -0.83 4.03 4.00
C PRO A 187 -1.69 4.42 5.22
N VAL A 188 -2.61 5.34 5.01
CA VAL A 188 -3.53 5.84 6.03
C VAL A 188 -4.96 5.64 5.58
N ARG A 189 -5.80 5.09 6.46
CA ARG A 189 -7.20 4.80 6.13
C ARG A 189 -8.03 6.07 6.13
N ALA A 190 -8.77 6.34 5.07
CA ALA A 190 -9.44 7.60 4.78
C ALA A 190 -10.32 8.12 5.93
N GLY A 191 -11.16 7.26 6.50
CA GLY A 191 -12.08 7.63 7.59
C GLY A 191 -11.39 7.92 8.93
N LEU A 192 -10.15 7.45 9.11
CA LEU A 192 -9.30 7.80 10.26
C LEU A 192 -8.48 9.06 9.95
N ALA A 193 -7.85 9.09 8.77
CA ALA A 193 -6.97 10.16 8.32
C ALA A 193 -7.68 11.52 8.27
N CYS A 194 -8.96 11.56 7.88
CA CYS A 194 -9.74 12.79 7.83
C CYS A 194 -9.84 13.51 9.19
N ASN A 195 -9.61 12.81 10.30
CA ASN A 195 -9.60 13.39 11.64
C ASN A 195 -8.19 13.65 12.19
N SER A 196 -7.14 13.20 11.49
CA SER A 196 -5.76 13.13 12.02
C SER A 196 -4.79 14.13 11.40
N GLN A 197 -5.29 15.22 10.82
CA GLN A 197 -4.47 16.13 10.03
C GLN A 197 -3.19 16.61 10.76
N PRO A 198 -3.24 17.12 12.00
CA PRO A 198 -2.03 17.63 12.66
C PRO A 198 -0.91 16.58 12.75
N VAL A 199 -1.23 15.37 13.21
CA VAL A 199 -0.21 14.32 13.43
C VAL A 199 0.30 13.72 12.11
N LEU A 200 -0.52 13.69 11.06
CA LEU A 200 -0.09 13.24 9.73
C LEU A 200 0.83 14.26 9.04
N LEU A 201 0.61 15.57 9.26
CA LEU A 201 1.52 16.60 8.79
C LEU A 201 2.86 16.53 9.51
N ASP A 202 2.87 16.24 10.82
CA ASP A 202 4.09 16.01 11.58
C ASP A 202 4.87 14.82 11.02
N LEU A 203 4.21 13.69 10.79
CA LEU A 203 4.82 12.50 10.19
C LEU A 203 5.55 12.82 8.88
N LEU A 204 4.88 13.51 7.96
CA LEU A 204 5.41 13.79 6.62
C LEU A 204 6.50 14.87 6.62
N ARG A 205 6.47 15.77 7.60
CA ARG A 205 7.51 16.79 7.80
C ARG A 205 8.79 16.17 8.35
N GLU A 206 8.68 15.37 9.40
CA GLU A 206 9.82 14.73 10.07
C GLU A 206 10.50 13.65 9.18
N THR A 207 9.79 13.14 8.17
CA THR A 207 10.30 12.13 7.22
C THR A 207 10.59 12.69 5.83
N ALA A 208 10.61 14.02 5.65
CA ALA A 208 10.77 14.66 4.34
C ALA A 208 12.11 14.31 3.65
N SER A 209 13.16 14.02 4.41
CA SER A 209 14.48 13.60 3.89
C SER A 209 14.42 12.27 3.11
N LEU A 210 13.39 11.45 3.34
CA LEU A 210 13.17 10.16 2.68
C LEU A 210 12.27 10.27 1.45
N ASN A 211 11.97 11.50 1.01
CA ASN A 211 10.98 11.77 -0.04
C ASN A 211 9.63 11.10 0.27
N SER A 212 9.21 11.17 1.55
CA SER A 212 8.04 10.44 2.02
C SER A 212 6.73 10.98 1.43
N SER A 213 5.78 10.08 1.24
CA SER A 213 4.43 10.36 0.76
C SER A 213 3.36 9.72 1.64
N MET A 214 2.11 10.12 1.42
CA MET A 214 0.94 9.53 2.06
C MET A 214 0.15 8.76 1.01
N THR A 215 -0.28 7.54 1.32
CA THR A 215 -1.24 6.79 0.50
C THR A 215 -2.56 6.73 1.25
N VAL A 216 -3.55 7.49 0.81
CA VAL A 216 -4.89 7.44 1.39
C VAL A 216 -5.63 6.25 0.81
N TRP A 217 -6.04 5.32 1.65
CA TRP A 217 -6.80 4.14 1.22
C TRP A 217 -8.14 4.01 1.94
N SER A 218 -9.12 3.31 1.36
CA SER A 218 -10.43 3.11 1.98
C SER A 218 -11.06 1.81 1.52
N SER A 219 -11.75 1.11 2.41
CA SER A 219 -12.63 0.02 2.00
C SER A 219 -13.95 0.58 1.46
N GLU A 220 -14.65 -0.23 0.65
CA GLU A 220 -16.04 0.08 0.27
C GLU A 220 -16.93 0.20 1.52
N GLY A 221 -17.75 1.25 1.56
CA GLY A 221 -18.67 1.52 2.67
C GLY A 221 -18.04 2.14 3.92
N ASP A 222 -16.73 2.44 3.95
CA ASP A 222 -16.13 3.22 5.03
C ASP A 222 -16.79 4.62 5.12
N SER A 223 -17.12 5.04 6.34
CA SER A 223 -17.57 6.41 6.59
C SER A 223 -16.38 7.37 6.43
N VAL A 224 -16.55 8.46 5.69
CA VAL A 224 -15.46 9.43 5.48
C VAL A 224 -16.01 10.84 5.46
N GLU A 225 -15.46 11.70 6.32
CA GLU A 225 -15.71 13.14 6.29
C GLU A 225 -14.97 13.78 5.10
N VAL A 226 -15.61 13.77 3.93
CA VAL A 226 -15.04 14.17 2.63
C VAL A 226 -14.39 15.55 2.69
N GLY A 227 -15.02 16.52 3.35
CA GLY A 227 -14.49 17.88 3.47
C GLY A 227 -13.15 17.94 4.22
N ARG A 228 -13.04 17.19 5.31
CA ARG A 228 -11.79 17.12 6.10
C ARG A 228 -10.72 16.33 5.37
N LEU A 229 -11.08 15.22 4.72
CA LEU A 229 -10.13 14.44 3.93
C LEU A 229 -9.57 15.27 2.76
N LYS A 230 -10.43 16.01 2.05
CA LYS A 230 -10.01 16.92 0.99
C LYS A 230 -9.04 17.98 1.52
N ALA A 231 -9.35 18.61 2.66
CA ALA A 231 -8.48 19.60 3.28
C ALA A 231 -7.11 19.01 3.62
N LEU A 232 -7.06 17.81 4.20
CA LEU A 232 -5.81 17.09 4.46
C LEU A 232 -5.01 16.86 3.17
N ILE A 233 -5.62 16.28 2.14
CA ILE A 233 -4.95 15.98 0.86
C ILE A 233 -4.37 17.26 0.23
N LEU A 234 -5.13 18.36 0.22
CA LEU A 234 -4.67 19.63 -0.33
C LEU A 234 -3.57 20.28 0.52
N THR A 235 -3.58 20.07 1.84
CA THR A 235 -2.53 20.57 2.75
C THR A 235 -1.23 19.78 2.58
N VAL A 236 -1.32 18.46 2.40
CA VAL A 236 -0.15 17.60 2.12
C VAL A 236 0.43 17.85 0.73
N GLY A 237 -0.42 18.15 -0.24
CA GLY A 237 -0.04 18.33 -1.63
C GLY A 237 -0.38 17.11 -2.49
N LEU A 238 -0.85 17.38 -3.71
CA LEU A 238 -1.21 16.35 -4.69
C LEU A 238 0.03 15.58 -5.18
N GLU A 239 1.19 16.20 -5.13
CA GLU A 239 2.49 15.65 -5.50
C GLU A 239 3.09 14.72 -4.43
N ARG A 240 2.47 14.63 -3.24
CA ARG A 240 2.86 13.75 -2.13
C ARG A 240 1.74 12.83 -1.64
N THR A 241 0.61 12.79 -2.34
CA THR A 241 -0.56 11.99 -1.95
C THR A 241 -0.99 11.01 -3.04
N TYR A 242 -0.92 9.71 -2.76
CA TYR A 242 -1.59 8.70 -3.56
C TYR A 242 -3.02 8.46 -3.02
N LEU A 243 -3.93 8.08 -3.92
CA LEU A 243 -5.33 7.87 -3.60
C LEU A 243 -5.80 6.50 -4.09
N ASP A 244 -6.03 5.57 -3.15
CA ASP A 244 -6.49 4.19 -3.37
C ASP A 244 -7.84 3.99 -2.68
N VAL A 245 -8.88 4.62 -3.20
CA VAL A 245 -10.22 4.66 -2.58
C VAL A 245 -11.31 4.29 -3.59
N PRO A 246 -12.49 3.85 -3.13
CA PRO A 246 -13.66 3.64 -3.98
C PRO A 246 -13.95 4.80 -4.91
N HIS A 247 -14.43 4.48 -6.12
CA HIS A 247 -14.75 5.49 -7.14
C HIS A 247 -15.69 6.58 -6.62
N ASP A 248 -16.71 6.21 -5.84
CA ASP A 248 -17.68 7.15 -5.27
C ASP A 248 -17.04 8.14 -4.29
N LEU A 249 -16.07 7.69 -3.49
CA LEU A 249 -15.32 8.58 -2.59
C LEU A 249 -14.38 9.49 -3.39
N ALA A 250 -13.65 8.93 -4.36
CA ALA A 250 -12.77 9.69 -5.24
C ALA A 250 -13.53 10.82 -5.97
N ALA A 251 -14.71 10.51 -6.50
CA ALA A 251 -15.58 11.48 -7.18
C ALA A 251 -16.05 12.61 -6.23
N LYS A 252 -16.42 12.27 -4.99
CA LYS A 252 -16.88 13.25 -3.98
C LYS A 252 -15.76 14.19 -3.52
N LEU A 253 -14.50 13.75 -3.51
CA LEU A 253 -13.37 14.62 -3.15
C LEU A 253 -13.21 15.79 -4.11
N ASN A 254 -13.55 15.60 -5.40
CA ASN A 254 -13.50 16.63 -6.45
C ASN A 254 -12.17 17.41 -6.40
N LEU A 255 -11.06 16.68 -6.47
CA LEU A 255 -9.70 17.22 -6.40
C LEU A 255 -9.35 17.99 -7.68
N PRO A 256 -8.49 19.02 -7.62
CA PRO A 256 -8.07 19.77 -8.79
C PRO A 256 -7.45 18.88 -9.87
N SER A 257 -7.87 19.05 -11.13
CA SER A 257 -7.16 18.48 -12.27
C SER A 257 -5.84 19.20 -12.49
N THR A 258 -4.88 18.51 -13.09
CA THR A 258 -3.53 19.04 -13.42
C THR A 258 -3.56 20.32 -14.27
N ASP A 259 -4.68 20.65 -14.90
CA ASP A 259 -4.84 21.82 -15.78
C ASP A 259 -5.18 23.12 -15.04
N LYS A 260 -5.53 23.07 -13.74
CA LYS A 260 -6.01 24.25 -12.99
C LYS A 260 -5.01 24.86 -12.02
N VAL A 261 -3.78 24.35 -11.94
CA VAL A 261 -2.72 24.94 -11.11
C VAL A 261 -1.85 25.88 -11.96
N LYS A 262 -2.47 26.96 -12.42
CA LYS A 262 -1.77 28.18 -12.82
C LYS A 262 -2.51 29.32 -12.14
N HIS A 263 -2.03 29.78 -10.99
CA HIS A 263 -2.14 31.16 -10.52
C HIS A 263 -1.05 31.39 -9.49
#